data_AF-A0A5F2H5Q0-F1
#
_entry.id   AF-A0A5F2H5Q0-F1
#
_cell.length_a   1.000
_cell.length_b   1.000
_cell.length_c   1.000
_cell.angle_alpha   90.00
_cell.angle_beta   90.00
_cell.angle_gamma   90.00
#
_symmetry.space_group_name_H-M   'P 1'
#
loop_
_entity.id
_entity.type
_entity.pdbx_description
1 polymer ?
#
loop_
_entity_poly.entity_id
_entity_poly.type
_entity_poly.pdbx_seq_one_letter_code
_entity_poly.pdbx_strand_id
1 'polypeptide(L)'
;MARFRFQLAGRSGDADLAVPLEPRLLRTEFSQRTWRAADGSLLQGFAGKGGFRLTAGNCLAQICLASECSDDGWPVYACSDGRKRKMSVTDFVTAVFDGVSFRRLSAPPVE
;
A
#
# COMPACT_ATOMS: atom_id res chain seq x y z
N MET A 1 -42.87 29.20 10.04
CA MET A 1 -42.02 28.01 10.30
C MET A 1 -41.69 27.35 8.97
N ALA A 2 -40.46 27.51 8.48
CA ALA A 2 -40.04 26.99 7.17
C ALA A 2 -39.33 25.64 7.34
N ARG A 3 -39.86 24.59 6.69
CA ARG A 3 -39.22 23.27 6.59
C ARG A 3 -38.22 23.30 5.43
N PHE A 4 -36.93 23.31 5.73
CA PHE A 4 -35.89 23.12 4.73
C PHE A 4 -35.72 21.64 4.44
N ARG A 5 -36.16 21.21 3.25
CA ARG A 5 -35.80 19.91 2.67
C ARG A 5 -34.38 20.02 2.12
N PHE A 6 -33.43 19.36 2.76
CA PHE A 6 -32.11 19.11 2.17
C PHE A 6 -32.28 18.11 1.02
N GLN A 7 -32.28 18.63 -0.21
CA GLN A 7 -32.07 17.80 -1.40
C GLN A 7 -30.56 17.59 -1.53
N LEU A 8 -30.08 16.42 -1.12
CA LEU A 8 -28.76 15.93 -1.49
C LEU A 8 -28.78 15.67 -3.00
N ALA A 9 -28.40 16.68 -3.77
CA ALA A 9 -28.04 16.51 -5.16
C ALA A 9 -26.79 15.62 -5.19
N GLY A 10 -26.97 14.36 -5.57
CA GLY A 10 -25.87 13.47 -5.93
C GLY A 10 -25.15 14.05 -7.13
N ARG A 11 -24.16 14.91 -6.88
CA ARG A 11 -23.11 15.19 -7.85
C ARG A 11 -22.30 13.90 -7.95
N SER A 12 -22.55 13.14 -9.00
CA SER A 12 -21.59 12.22 -9.60
C SER A 12 -20.37 13.04 -10.04
N GLY A 13 -19.54 13.44 -9.09
CA GLY A 13 -18.15 13.75 -9.33
C GLY A 13 -17.43 12.42 -9.21
N ASP A 14 -16.74 12.03 -10.28
CA ASP A 14 -15.86 10.86 -10.34
C ASP A 14 -15.20 10.56 -9.01
N ALA A 15 -15.42 9.33 -8.54
CA ALA A 15 -14.70 8.75 -7.43
C ALA A 15 -13.26 8.46 -7.89
N ASP A 16 -12.48 9.52 -8.08
CA ASP A 16 -11.06 9.47 -8.42
C ASP A 16 -10.21 9.19 -7.15
N LEU A 17 -10.68 8.27 -6.30
CA LEU A 17 -10.09 7.97 -5.00
C LEU A 17 -9.34 6.63 -4.96
N ALA A 18 -9.21 5.96 -6.10
CA ALA A 18 -8.31 4.83 -6.26
C ALA A 18 -7.87 4.72 -7.71
N VAL A 19 -7.04 5.67 -8.18
CA VAL A 19 -6.24 5.42 -9.38
C VAL A 19 -5.42 4.15 -9.10
N PRO A 20 -5.56 3.07 -9.89
CA PRO A 20 -4.69 1.92 -9.75
C PRO A 20 -3.26 2.44 -9.87
N LEU A 21 -2.46 2.27 -8.81
CA LEU A 21 -1.06 2.66 -8.82
C LEU A 21 -0.33 1.79 -9.85
N GLU A 22 -0.35 2.19 -11.12
CA GLU A 22 0.47 1.56 -12.14
C GLU A 22 1.93 1.88 -11.81
N PRO A 23 2.73 0.88 -11.43
CA PRO A 23 4.03 1.13 -10.83
C PRO A 23 5.03 1.79 -11.81
N ARG A 24 4.73 1.80 -13.11
CA ARG A 24 5.55 2.44 -14.16
C ARG A 24 5.42 3.97 -14.21
N LEU A 25 4.34 4.53 -13.66
CA LEU A 25 4.10 5.98 -13.62
C LEU A 25 4.48 6.60 -12.26
N LEU A 26 4.97 5.78 -11.32
CA LEU A 26 5.46 6.27 -10.03
C LEU A 26 6.71 7.11 -10.25
N ARG A 27 6.76 8.31 -9.65
CA ARG A 27 7.99 9.10 -9.61
C ARG A 27 9.11 8.28 -8.95
N THR A 28 10.35 8.56 -9.34
CA THR A 28 11.52 7.76 -8.92
C THR A 28 11.59 7.58 -7.41
N GLU A 29 11.30 8.62 -6.63
CA GLU A 29 11.27 8.59 -5.17
C GLU A 29 10.24 7.60 -4.59
N PHE A 30 9.12 7.40 -5.27
CA PHE A 30 8.09 6.44 -4.86
C PHE A 30 8.52 5.02 -5.26
N SER A 31 9.10 4.83 -6.43
CA SER A 31 9.60 3.52 -6.88
C SER A 31 10.68 2.95 -5.93
N GLN A 32 11.51 3.82 -5.35
CA GLN A 32 12.55 3.46 -4.38
C GLN A 32 12.00 3.03 -3.02
N ARG A 33 10.77 3.44 -2.69
CA ARG A 33 10.10 3.14 -1.42
C ARG A 33 8.94 2.17 -1.60
N THR A 34 8.78 1.59 -2.78
CA THR A 34 7.67 0.68 -3.08
C THR A 34 8.23 -0.69 -3.43
N TRP A 35 7.64 -1.72 -2.83
CA TRP A 35 7.89 -3.11 -3.17
C TRP A 35 6.59 -3.76 -3.63
N ARG A 36 6.72 -4.76 -4.51
CA ARG A 36 5.61 -5.50 -5.08
C ARG A 36 5.84 -7.00 -4.95
N ALA A 37 4.80 -7.73 -4.59
CA ALA A 37 4.77 -9.18 -4.56
C ALA A 37 4.12 -9.76 -5.83
N ALA A 38 4.25 -11.08 -6.01
CA ALA A 38 3.77 -11.79 -7.20
C ALA A 38 2.23 -11.81 -7.34
N ASP A 39 1.51 -11.73 -6.21
CA ASP A 39 0.03 -11.64 -6.13
C ASP A 39 -0.50 -10.23 -6.43
N GLY A 40 0.40 -9.27 -6.71
CA GLY A 40 0.08 -7.86 -6.91
C GLY A 40 0.01 -7.05 -5.63
N SER A 41 0.24 -7.65 -4.46
CA SER A 41 0.32 -6.92 -3.20
C SER A 41 1.46 -5.90 -3.22
N LEU A 42 1.28 -4.80 -2.49
CA LEU A 42 2.22 -3.67 -2.46
C LEU A 42 2.59 -3.30 -1.03
N LEU A 43 3.87 -3.00 -0.83
CA LEU A 43 4.38 -2.29 0.35
C LEU A 43 4.84 -0.91 -0.12
N GLN A 44 4.22 0.15 0.37
CA GLN A 44 4.57 1.52 -0.01
C GLN A 44 5.02 2.30 1.22
N GLY A 45 6.32 2.53 1.34
CA GLY A 45 6.92 3.33 2.41
C GLY A 45 6.50 4.79 2.36
N PHE A 46 6.11 5.33 3.51
CA PHE A 46 5.84 6.76 3.65
C PHE A 46 7.14 7.56 3.73
N ALA A 47 7.09 8.84 3.40
CA ALA A 47 8.20 9.75 3.70
C ALA A 47 8.26 10.00 5.22
N GLY A 48 9.41 9.74 5.85
CA GLY A 48 9.64 10.09 7.26
C GLY A 48 9.52 8.92 8.23
N LYS A 49 8.52 8.96 9.14
CA LYS A 49 8.42 8.28 10.46
C LYS A 49 8.39 6.72 10.48
N GLY A 50 8.97 6.03 9.51
CA GLY A 50 9.19 4.58 9.60
C GLY A 50 7.92 3.72 9.51
N GLY A 51 6.97 4.10 8.65
CA GLY A 51 5.77 3.31 8.35
C GLY A 51 5.55 3.11 6.85
N PHE A 52 4.61 2.25 6.51
CA PHE A 52 4.23 1.97 5.13
C PHE A 52 2.75 1.62 5.01
N ARG A 53 2.20 1.82 3.81
CA ARG A 53 0.91 1.28 3.41
C ARG A 53 1.11 -0.12 2.85
N LEU A 54 0.47 -1.11 3.47
CA LEU A 54 0.31 -2.45 2.94
C LEU A 54 -0.96 -2.48 2.08
N THR A 55 -0.86 -2.95 0.85
CA THR A 55 -2.01 -3.36 0.05
C THR A 55 -1.88 -4.87 -0.15
N ALA A 56 -2.78 -5.65 0.45
CA ALA A 56 -2.69 -7.10 0.50
C ALA A 56 -4.00 -7.78 0.03
N GLY A 57 -3.85 -8.95 -0.60
CA GLY A 57 -4.93 -9.73 -1.20
C GLY A 57 -4.59 -10.13 -2.63
N ASN A 58 -5.59 -10.54 -3.40
CA ASN A 58 -5.41 -10.79 -4.83
C ASN A 58 -5.59 -9.48 -5.61
N CYS A 59 -4.55 -8.65 -5.64
CA CYS A 59 -4.64 -7.31 -6.24
C CYS A 59 -4.69 -7.37 -7.77
N LEU A 60 -4.19 -8.46 -8.36
CA LEU A 60 -4.36 -8.73 -9.79
C LEU A 60 -5.83 -8.96 -10.14
N ALA A 61 -6.60 -9.56 -9.24
CA ALA A 61 -8.05 -9.72 -9.39
C ALA A 61 -8.87 -8.56 -8.81
N GLN A 62 -8.24 -7.44 -8.44
CA GLN A 62 -8.88 -6.28 -7.80
C GLN A 62 -9.54 -6.56 -6.44
N ILE A 63 -9.18 -7.67 -5.78
CA ILE A 63 -9.67 -8.04 -4.44
C ILE A 63 -8.56 -7.74 -3.44
N CYS A 64 -8.41 -6.47 -3.10
CA CYS A 64 -7.36 -6.01 -2.18
C CYS A 64 -7.85 -5.04 -1.12
N LEU A 65 -7.21 -5.12 0.03
CA LEU A 65 -7.41 -4.26 1.17
C LEU A 65 -6.13 -3.49 1.45
N ALA A 66 -6.30 -2.22 1.83
CA ALA A 66 -5.20 -1.37 2.24
C ALA A 66 -5.20 -1.21 3.77
N SER A 67 -4.04 -1.41 4.38
CA SER A 67 -3.78 -1.22 5.80
C SER A 67 -2.55 -0.33 5.97
N GLU A 68 -2.60 0.62 6.89
CA GLU A 68 -1.43 1.42 7.25
C GLU A 68 -0.69 0.72 8.38
N CYS A 69 0.61 0.50 8.21
CA CYS A 69 1.45 -0.20 9.17
C CYS A 69 2.53 0.76 9.69
N SER A 70 2.62 0.88 11.01
CA SER A 70 3.63 1.66 11.71
C SER A 70 4.60 0.75 12.47
N ASP A 71 5.84 1.20 12.63
CA ASP A 71 6.82 0.49 13.45
C ASP A 71 6.29 0.28 14.88
N ASP A 72 6.38 -0.94 15.37
CA ASP A 72 5.99 -1.37 16.72
C ASP A 72 7.16 -2.08 17.41
N GLY A 73 8.38 -1.63 17.11
CA GLY A 73 9.62 -2.27 17.51
C GLY A 73 10.07 -3.30 16.48
N TRP A 74 11.06 -2.92 15.67
CA TRP A 74 11.71 -3.81 14.70
C TRP A 74 11.99 -5.20 15.30
N PRO A 75 11.57 -6.31 14.65
CA PRO A 75 11.03 -6.42 13.29
C PRO A 75 9.50 -6.40 13.17
N VAL A 76 8.77 -5.91 14.17
CA VAL A 76 7.30 -5.96 14.23
C VAL A 76 6.68 -4.62 13.80
N TYR A 77 5.63 -4.70 12.98
CA TYR A 77 4.80 -3.57 12.58
C TYR A 77 3.36 -3.82 13.02
N ALA A 78 2.74 -2.79 13.59
CA ALA A 78 1.32 -2.77 13.91
C ALA A 78 0.55 -2.13 12.75
N CYS A 79 -0.45 -2.83 12.22
CA CYS A 79 -1.25 -2.35 11.11
C CYS A 79 -2.66 -1.92 11.56
N SER A 80 -3.27 -1.00 10.82
CA SER A 80 -4.60 -0.44 11.07
C SER A 80 -5.73 -1.47 11.04
N ASP A 81 -5.48 -2.68 10.51
CA ASP A 81 -6.39 -3.83 10.58
C ASP A 81 -6.33 -4.60 11.90
N GLY A 82 -5.57 -4.09 12.89
CA GLY A 82 -5.44 -4.68 14.23
C GLY A 82 -4.44 -5.83 14.31
N ARG A 83 -3.81 -6.24 13.19
CA ARG A 83 -2.82 -7.30 13.18
C ARG A 83 -1.41 -6.75 13.29
N LYS A 84 -0.59 -7.41 14.12
CA LYS A 84 0.86 -7.21 14.15
C LYS A 84 1.51 -8.20 13.20
N ARG A 85 2.43 -7.71 12.36
CA ARG A 85 3.10 -8.50 11.32
C ARG A 85 4.60 -8.31 11.43
N LYS A 86 5.34 -9.36 11.08
CA LYS A 86 6.80 -9.34 11.09
C LYS A 86 7.33 -8.98 9.71
N MET A 87 8.32 -8.10 9.69
CA MET A 87 9.16 -7.81 8.54
C MET A 87 10.48 -8.56 8.67
N SER A 88 10.99 -9.09 7.57
CA SER A 88 12.35 -9.58 7.45
C SER A 88 12.94 -9.03 6.15
N VAL A 89 14.12 -8.45 6.21
CA VAL A 89 14.80 -7.93 5.03
C VAL A 89 15.96 -8.85 4.74
N THR A 90 15.88 -9.57 3.62
CA THR A 90 16.95 -10.50 3.21
C THR A 90 18.07 -9.74 2.52
N ASP A 91 17.71 -8.71 1.74
CA ASP A 91 18.63 -7.81 1.05
C ASP A 91 17.93 -6.46 0.77
N PHE A 92 18.62 -5.49 0.17
CA PHE A 92 18.05 -4.16 -0.11
C PHE A 92 16.93 -4.14 -1.17
N VAL A 93 16.79 -5.23 -1.93
CA VAL A 93 15.80 -5.43 -3.00
C VAL A 93 14.59 -6.20 -2.48
N THR A 94 14.78 -7.15 -1.57
CA THR A 94 13.80 -8.15 -1.16
C THR A 94 13.44 -8.00 0.31
N ALA A 95 12.16 -7.77 0.56
CA ALA A 95 11.57 -7.75 1.89
C ALA A 95 10.51 -8.84 2.00
N VAL A 96 10.52 -9.58 3.10
CA VAL A 96 9.48 -10.55 3.45
C VAL A 96 8.60 -9.92 4.54
N PHE A 97 7.31 -9.79 4.28
CA PHE A 97 6.35 -9.22 5.23
C PHE A 97 5.14 -10.14 5.36
N ASP A 98 4.83 -10.54 6.60
CA ASP A 98 3.77 -11.52 6.90
C ASP A 98 3.92 -12.85 6.11
N GLY A 99 5.18 -13.24 5.85
CA GLY A 99 5.51 -14.45 5.07
C GLY A 99 5.44 -14.27 3.55
N VAL A 100 5.03 -13.10 3.05
CA VAL A 100 4.98 -12.80 1.61
C VAL A 100 6.26 -12.08 1.19
N SER A 101 6.87 -12.53 0.09
CA SER A 101 8.08 -11.90 -0.47
C SER A 101 7.71 -10.77 -1.42
N PHE A 102 8.32 -9.60 -1.20
CA PHE A 102 8.15 -8.39 -1.98
C PHE A 102 9.48 -7.95 -2.57
N ARG A 103 9.44 -7.53 -3.83
CA ARG A 103 10.59 -7.00 -4.56
C ARG A 103 10.47 -5.51 -4.79
N ARG A 104 11.53 -4.75 -4.52
CA ARG A 104 11.56 -3.30 -4.72
C ARG A 104 11.40 -2.96 -6.20
N LEU A 105 10.54 -1.98 -6.50
CA LEU A 105 10.25 -1.58 -7.88
C LEU A 105 11.43 -0.88 -8.56
N SER A 106 12.25 -0.16 -7.79
CA SER A 106 13.46 0.50 -8.32
C SER A 106 14.63 -0.46 -8.57
N ALA A 107 14.50 -1.74 -8.23
CA ALA A 107 15.58 -2.71 -8.47
C ALA A 107 15.65 -3.06 -9.96
N PRO A 108 16.86 -3.24 -10.53
CA PRO A 108 17.04 -3.62 -11.93
C PRO A 108 16.25 -4.91 -12.24
N PRO A 109 15.81 -5.17 -13.46
CA PRO A 109 15.13 -6.43 -13.80
C PRO A 109 16.00 -7.63 -13.42
N VAL A 110 15.36 -8.75 -13.04
CA VAL A 110 16.07 -10.02 -12.95
C VAL A 110 16.28 -10.49 -14.39
N GLU A 111 17.54 -10.68 -14.77
CA GLU A 111 17.96 -11.17 -16.09
C GLU A 111 17.57 -12.64 -16.30
#